data_AF-A0A381E8H1-F1
#
_entry.id   AF-A0A381E8H1-F1
#
_cell.length_a   1.000
_cell.length_b   1.000
_cell.length_c   1.000
_cell.angle_alpha   90.00
_cell.angle_beta   90.00
_cell.angle_gamma   90.00
#
_symmetry.space_group_name_H-M   'P 1'
#
loop_
_entity.id
_entity.type
_entity.pdbx_description
1 polymer ?
#
loop_
_entity_poly.entity_id
_entity_poly.type
_entity_poly.pdbx_seq_one_letter_code
_entity_poly.pdbx_strand_id
1 'polypeptide(L)'
;MTTDELAPHYREAIAAYDPVIDTLLAHYKGFERQDVASEHLPQHQLEQFLSRLDIIYPSASVQKLKIAIRHFITDLECFRYRVVARDSANHNVATWDALVEPLEQFLQRNRGQRVFCRPQSEAYPSTDLIQDWINSRVSLFSDMQPG
;
A
#
# COMPACT_ATOMS: atom_id res chain seq x y z
N MET A 1 6.71 16.38 -3.25
CA MET A 1 6.88 16.73 -4.67
C MET A 1 5.55 17.23 -5.19
N THR A 2 5.50 18.44 -5.76
CA THR A 2 4.31 18.92 -6.48
C THR A 2 4.27 18.22 -7.82
N THR A 3 3.23 17.44 -8.09
CA THR A 3 2.96 16.71 -9.34
C THR A 3 2.83 17.60 -10.58
N ASP A 4 3.02 18.92 -10.45
CA ASP A 4 2.81 19.95 -11.48
C ASP A 4 3.75 19.87 -12.70
N GLU A 5 4.87 19.15 -12.60
CA GLU A 5 5.81 18.96 -13.72
C GLU A 5 5.47 17.73 -14.60
N LEU A 6 4.52 16.88 -14.16
CA LEU A 6 4.14 15.68 -14.91
C LEU A 6 3.18 16.00 -16.05
N ALA A 7 3.38 15.35 -17.20
CA ALA A 7 2.43 15.43 -18.31
C ALA A 7 1.03 14.94 -17.85
N PRO A 8 -0.08 15.49 -18.40
CA PRO A 8 -1.43 15.26 -17.89
C PRO A 8 -1.81 13.78 -17.70
N HIS A 9 -1.40 12.90 -18.62
CA HIS A 9 -1.72 11.47 -18.57
C HIS A 9 -1.08 10.74 -17.37
N TYR A 10 0.11 11.17 -16.90
CA TYR A 10 0.69 10.61 -15.66
C TYR A 10 -0.09 11.07 -14.43
N ARG A 11 -0.45 12.36 -14.36
CA ARG A 11 -1.26 12.88 -13.26
C ARG A 11 -2.62 12.20 -13.17
N GLU A 12 -3.26 11.98 -14.32
CA GLU A 12 -4.53 11.26 -14.40
C GLU A 12 -4.40 9.82 -13.88
N ALA A 13 -3.36 9.11 -14.30
CA ALA A 13 -3.12 7.74 -13.85
C ALA A 13 -2.82 7.68 -12.34
N ILE A 14 -2.04 8.61 -11.80
CA ILE A 14 -1.72 8.70 -10.36
C ILE A 14 -2.97 9.03 -9.55
N ALA A 15 -3.72 10.05 -9.96
CA ALA A 15 -4.91 10.52 -9.26
C ALA A 15 -5.99 9.43 -9.13
N ALA A 16 -6.05 8.50 -10.10
CA ALA A 16 -6.95 7.35 -10.01
C ALA A 16 -6.66 6.44 -8.78
N TYR A 17 -5.45 6.47 -8.24
CA TYR A 17 -5.03 5.67 -7.07
C TYR A 17 -4.97 6.48 -5.77
N ASP A 18 -5.26 7.78 -5.77
CA ASP A 18 -5.25 8.60 -4.53
C ASP A 18 -6.06 7.95 -3.39
N PRO A 19 -7.29 7.41 -3.61
CA PRO A 19 -8.04 6.77 -2.52
C PRO A 19 -7.33 5.55 -1.91
N VAL A 20 -6.57 4.82 -2.72
CA VAL A 20 -5.79 3.64 -2.29
C VAL A 20 -4.55 4.09 -1.53
N ILE A 21 -3.79 5.04 -2.10
CA ILE A 21 -2.57 5.57 -1.53
C ILE A 21 -2.86 6.24 -0.17
N ASP A 22 -3.85 7.12 -0.12
CA ASP A 22 -4.21 7.85 1.10
C ASP A 22 -4.65 6.90 2.21
N THR A 23 -5.49 5.92 1.89
CA THR A 23 -5.93 4.92 2.88
C THR A 23 -4.75 4.09 3.38
N LEU A 24 -3.87 3.65 2.48
CA LEU A 24 -2.69 2.87 2.84
C LEU A 24 -1.77 3.65 3.77
N LEU A 25 -1.43 4.90 3.41
CA LEU A 25 -0.57 5.76 4.22
C LEU A 25 -1.20 6.07 5.58
N ALA A 26 -2.51 6.29 5.64
CA ALA A 26 -3.22 6.48 6.90
C ALA A 26 -3.15 5.22 7.78
N HIS A 27 -3.34 4.04 7.19
CA HIS A 27 -3.32 2.78 7.93
C HIS A 27 -1.92 2.42 8.45
N TYR A 28 -0.87 2.75 7.70
CA TYR A 28 0.52 2.53 8.06
C TYR A 28 1.15 3.67 8.89
N LYS A 29 0.37 4.66 9.34
CA LYS A 29 0.89 5.74 10.18
C LYS A 29 1.51 5.19 11.47
N GLY A 30 2.76 5.58 11.75
CA GLY A 30 3.51 5.12 12.92
C GLY A 30 4.24 3.79 12.74
N PHE A 31 4.16 3.19 11.55
CA PHE A 31 4.80 1.92 11.23
C PHE A 31 6.33 1.98 11.28
N GLU A 32 6.93 3.15 11.06
CA GLU A 32 8.37 3.40 11.18
C GLU A 32 8.92 3.10 12.59
N ARG A 33 8.04 2.98 13.59
CA ARG A 33 8.39 2.64 14.97
C ARG A 33 8.45 1.13 15.23
N GLN A 34 8.14 0.29 14.22
CA GLN A 34 7.98 -1.16 14.35
C GLN A 34 9.18 -1.98 13.83
N ASP A 35 10.42 -1.52 14.05
CA ASP A 35 11.66 -2.20 13.60
C ASP A 35 11.61 -2.58 12.09
N VAL A 36 11.17 -1.64 11.28
CA VAL A 36 11.02 -1.76 9.82
C VAL A 36 12.12 -0.96 9.15
N ALA A 37 12.71 -1.51 8.09
CA ALA A 37 13.71 -0.79 7.30
C ALA A 37 13.07 0.42 6.61
N SER A 38 13.77 1.55 6.60
CA SER A 38 13.23 2.81 6.07
C SER A 38 12.76 2.70 4.61
N GLU A 39 13.50 1.93 3.81
CA GLU A 39 13.25 1.64 2.41
C GLU A 39 12.03 0.74 2.17
N HIS A 40 11.51 0.09 3.22
CA HIS A 40 10.31 -0.74 3.17
C HIS A 40 9.04 0.02 3.62
N LEU A 41 9.18 1.30 4.00
CA LEU A 41 8.03 2.13 4.33
C LEU A 41 7.22 2.43 3.06
N PRO A 42 5.88 2.33 3.10
CA PRO A 42 5.06 2.51 1.91
C PRO A 42 5.22 3.91 1.32
N GLN A 43 5.31 4.95 2.16
CA GLN A 43 5.57 6.32 1.73
C GLN A 43 6.88 6.43 0.93
N HIS A 44 7.97 5.85 1.43
CA HIS A 44 9.27 5.90 0.77
C HIS A 44 9.24 5.22 -0.61
N GLN A 45 8.68 4.00 -0.68
CA GLN A 45 8.60 3.24 -1.93
C GLN A 45 7.70 3.93 -2.95
N LEU A 46 6.53 4.42 -2.52
CA LEU A 46 5.59 5.14 -3.39
C LEU A 46 6.20 6.43 -3.94
N GLU A 47 6.83 7.26 -3.10
CA GLU A 47 7.50 8.48 -3.54
C GLU A 47 8.60 8.19 -4.57
N GLN A 48 9.43 7.17 -4.31
CA GLN A 48 10.50 6.78 -5.22
C GLN A 48 9.98 6.27 -6.57
N PHE A 49 8.90 5.48 -6.57
CA PHE A 49 8.31 4.95 -7.79
C PHE A 49 7.60 6.04 -8.60
N LEU A 50 6.72 6.82 -7.95
CA LEU A 50 5.92 7.84 -8.62
C LEU A 50 6.78 8.97 -9.19
N SER A 51 7.87 9.36 -8.51
CA SER A 51 8.81 10.39 -9.01
C SER A 51 9.62 9.96 -10.24
N ARG A 52 9.59 8.69 -10.60
CA ARG A 52 10.34 8.13 -11.74
C ARG A 52 9.42 7.47 -12.77
N LEU A 53 8.11 7.61 -12.61
CA LEU A 53 7.12 6.88 -13.39
C LEU A 53 7.24 7.17 -14.89
N ASP A 54 7.50 8.43 -15.25
CA ASP A 54 7.72 8.93 -16.60
C ASP A 54 9.03 8.44 -17.24
N ILE A 55 10.07 8.24 -16.42
CA ILE A 55 11.35 7.66 -16.82
C ILE A 55 11.20 6.15 -17.08
N ILE A 56 10.45 5.45 -16.22
CA ILE A 56 10.27 3.99 -16.32
C ILE A 56 9.30 3.63 -17.45
N TYR A 57 8.26 4.44 -17.66
CA TYR A 57 7.20 4.20 -18.64
C TYR A 57 7.05 5.36 -19.63
N PRO A 58 8.08 5.65 -20.44
CA PRO A 58 8.04 6.77 -21.35
C PRO A 58 6.91 6.60 -22.37
N SER A 59 6.08 7.64 -22.51
CA SER A 59 4.97 7.70 -23.45
C SER A 59 3.93 6.57 -23.28
N ALA A 60 3.79 6.02 -22.07
CA ALA A 60 2.78 5.02 -21.79
C ALA A 60 1.36 5.61 -21.79
N SER A 61 0.38 4.81 -22.22
CA SER A 61 -1.03 5.18 -22.08
C SER A 61 -1.44 5.22 -20.61
N VAL A 62 -2.50 5.98 -20.29
CA VAL A 62 -3.09 6.03 -18.94
C VAL A 62 -3.40 4.62 -18.43
N GLN A 63 -3.96 3.75 -19.27
CA GLN A 63 -4.26 2.36 -18.90
C GLN A 63 -3.00 1.58 -18.50
N LYS A 64 -1.91 1.69 -19.26
CA LYS A 64 -0.65 1.02 -18.94
C LYS A 64 -0.05 1.54 -17.64
N LEU A 65 -0.16 2.84 -17.38
CA LEU A 65 0.26 3.46 -16.13
C LEU A 65 -0.57 2.99 -14.95
N LYS A 66 -1.91 2.93 -15.09
CA LYS A 66 -2.80 2.38 -14.05
C LYS A 66 -2.41 0.94 -13.69
N ILE A 67 -2.22 0.09 -14.70
CA ILE A 67 -1.75 -1.30 -14.49
C ILE A 67 -0.41 -1.32 -13.73
N ALA A 68 0.55 -0.50 -14.13
CA ALA A 68 1.86 -0.43 -13.47
C ALA A 68 1.75 0.01 -11.99
N ILE A 69 0.96 1.05 -11.70
CA ILE A 69 0.73 1.54 -10.32
C ILE A 69 0.05 0.47 -9.48
N ARG A 70 -0.98 -0.22 -10.01
CA ARG A 70 -1.63 -1.36 -9.33
C ARG A 70 -0.64 -2.45 -8.95
N HIS A 71 0.19 -2.87 -9.89
CA HIS A 71 1.21 -3.89 -9.63
C HIS A 71 2.19 -3.43 -8.55
N PHE A 72 2.68 -2.20 -8.67
CA PHE A 72 3.60 -1.65 -7.69
C PHE A 72 3.01 -1.61 -6.27
N ILE A 73 1.78 -1.11 -6.10
CA ILE A 73 1.10 -1.08 -4.79
C ILE A 73 0.94 -2.50 -4.24
N THR A 74 0.56 -3.46 -5.10
CA THR A 74 0.37 -4.86 -4.70
C THR A 74 1.65 -5.48 -4.13
N ASP A 75 2.82 -5.06 -4.64
CA ASP A 75 4.12 -5.63 -4.32
C ASP A 75 4.89 -4.83 -3.25
N LEU A 76 4.27 -3.84 -2.60
CA LEU A 76 4.92 -3.05 -1.55
C LEU A 76 5.48 -3.93 -0.42
N GLU A 77 6.70 -3.62 0.01
CA GLU A 77 7.42 -4.40 1.04
C GLU A 77 6.72 -4.34 2.39
N CYS A 78 5.98 -3.27 2.67
CA CYS A 78 5.21 -3.12 3.89
C CYS A 78 4.18 -4.24 4.12
N PHE A 79 3.68 -4.89 3.05
CA PHE A 79 2.79 -6.04 3.16
C PHE A 79 3.50 -7.32 3.60
N ARG A 80 4.83 -7.39 3.47
CA ARG A 80 5.63 -8.54 3.92
C ARG A 80 5.95 -8.49 5.40
N TYR A 81 5.60 -7.42 6.11
CA TYR A 81 5.74 -7.34 7.55
C TYR A 81 4.47 -7.80 8.25
N ARG A 82 4.61 -8.81 9.11
CA ARG A 82 3.50 -9.33 9.91
C ARG A 82 3.55 -8.76 11.31
N VAL A 83 2.56 -7.94 11.65
CA VAL A 83 2.36 -7.39 12.99
C VAL A 83 1.39 -8.29 13.75
N VAL A 84 1.86 -8.85 14.87
CA VAL A 84 1.13 -9.86 15.65
C VAL A 84 1.14 -9.49 17.12
N ALA A 85 -0.04 -9.50 17.74
CA ALA A 85 -0.19 -9.42 19.18
C ALA A 85 -0.18 -10.83 19.79
N ARG A 86 0.57 -11.00 20.87
CA ARG A 86 0.67 -12.26 21.62
C ARG A 86 0.38 -12.09 23.11
N ASP A 87 -0.24 -13.12 23.68
CA ASP A 87 -0.51 -13.22 25.12
C ASP A 87 0.76 -13.53 25.95
N SER A 88 0.60 -13.59 27.27
CA SER A 88 1.69 -13.92 28.20
C SER A 88 2.22 -15.34 28.03
N ALA A 89 1.44 -16.25 27.43
CA ALA A 89 1.84 -17.61 27.07
C ALA A 89 2.47 -17.69 25.66
N ASN A 90 2.65 -16.55 24.99
CA ASN A 90 3.22 -16.42 23.66
C ASN A 90 2.36 -17.03 22.53
N HIS A 91 1.05 -17.17 22.74
CA HIS A 91 0.10 -17.51 21.67
C HIS A 91 -0.28 -16.27 20.86
N ASN A 92 -0.46 -16.44 19.55
CA ASN A 92 -0.98 -15.38 18.70
C ASN A 92 -2.46 -15.15 19.02
N VAL A 93 -2.82 -13.93 19.43
CA VAL A 93 -4.21 -13.56 19.73
C VAL A 93 -4.82 -12.66 18.66
N ALA A 94 -3.99 -11.90 17.94
CA ALA A 94 -4.44 -11.11 16.81
C ALA A 94 -3.29 -10.86 15.82
N THR A 95 -3.61 -10.79 14.54
CA THR A 95 -2.73 -10.29 13.48
C THR A 95 -3.34 -9.01 12.93
N TRP A 96 -2.52 -8.00 12.69
CA TRP A 96 -2.97 -6.76 12.08
C TRP A 96 -3.20 -6.96 10.59
N ASP A 97 -4.38 -6.57 10.12
CA ASP A 97 -4.73 -6.51 8.70
C ASP A 97 -4.80 -5.04 8.28
N ALA A 98 -3.79 -4.61 7.51
CA ALA A 98 -3.66 -3.24 7.03
C ALA A 98 -4.72 -2.83 6.00
N LEU A 99 -5.48 -3.77 5.42
CA LEU A 99 -6.59 -3.45 4.51
C LEU A 99 -7.89 -3.14 5.28
N VAL A 100 -7.96 -3.53 6.56
CA VAL A 100 -9.15 -3.46 7.41
C VAL A 100 -9.08 -2.31 8.43
N GLU A 101 -7.97 -2.16 9.15
CA GLU A 101 -7.85 -1.16 10.22
C GLU A 101 -6.48 -0.44 10.21
N PRO A 102 -6.41 0.81 10.71
CA PRO A 102 -5.14 1.47 10.98
C PRO A 102 -4.31 0.77 12.07
N LEU A 103 -2.98 0.81 11.93
CA LEU A 103 -2.04 0.25 12.91
C LEU A 103 -2.26 0.83 14.31
N GLU A 104 -2.53 2.13 14.42
CA GLU A 104 -2.81 2.78 15.69
C GLU A 104 -3.99 2.13 16.43
N GLN A 105 -5.07 1.79 15.72
CA GLN A 105 -6.24 1.13 16.29
C GLN A 105 -5.90 -0.30 16.72
N PHE A 106 -5.13 -1.04 15.91
CA PHE A 106 -4.63 -2.37 16.28
C PHE A 106 -3.77 -2.34 17.55
N LEU A 107 -2.86 -1.37 17.66
CA LEU A 107 -2.01 -1.22 18.84
C LEU A 107 -2.83 -0.83 20.07
N GLN A 108 -3.82 0.05 19.90
CA GLN A 108 -4.69 0.48 20.99
C GLN A 108 -5.53 -0.68 21.55
N ARG A 109 -6.18 -1.47 20.67
CA ARG A 109 -6.99 -2.62 21.11
C ARG A 109 -6.15 -3.73 21.75
N ASN A 110 -4.85 -3.79 21.46
CA ASN A 110 -3.90 -4.78 21.97
C ASN A 110 -2.90 -4.21 23.00
N ARG A 111 -3.17 -3.06 23.64
CA ARG A 111 -2.22 -2.37 24.53
C ARG A 111 -1.67 -3.22 25.69
N GLY A 112 -2.41 -4.24 26.13
CA GLY A 112 -1.98 -5.18 27.18
C GLY A 112 -1.19 -6.40 26.66
N GLN A 113 -0.99 -6.52 25.35
CA GLN A 113 -0.33 -7.65 24.71
C GLN A 113 1.10 -7.29 24.29
N ARG A 114 1.92 -8.31 24.06
CA ARG A 114 3.22 -8.12 23.41
C ARG A 114 2.99 -8.07 21.90
N VAL A 115 3.34 -6.94 21.28
CA VAL A 115 3.24 -6.78 19.81
C VAL A 115 4.62 -6.99 19.19
N PHE A 116 4.65 -7.77 18.11
CA PHE A 116 5.85 -8.06 17.34
C PHE A 116 5.60 -7.71 15.87
N CYS A 117 6.60 -7.14 15.23
CA CYS A 117 6.63 -6.93 13.79
C CYS A 117 7.81 -7.73 13.23
N ARG A 118 7.59 -8.50 12.16
CA ARG A 118 8.67 -9.25 11.52
C ARG A 118 8.44 -9.40 10.03
N PRO A 119 9.50 -9.38 9.20
CA PRO A 119 9.39 -9.68 7.79
C PRO A 119 9.01 -11.16 7.58
N GLN A 120 8.27 -11.44 6.51
CA GLN A 120 7.84 -12.76 6.05
C GLN A 120 8.09 -12.87 4.54
N SER A 121 8.15 -14.10 4.02
CA SER A 121 8.30 -14.35 2.58
C SER A 121 7.06 -13.98 1.77
N GLU A 122 5.88 -14.09 2.40
CA GLU A 122 4.59 -13.85 1.78
C GLU A 122 3.93 -12.58 2.32
N ALA A 123 3.26 -11.85 1.42
CA ALA A 123 2.45 -10.71 1.79
C ALA A 123 1.31 -11.10 2.75
N TYR A 124 0.94 -10.17 3.62
CA TYR A 124 -0.27 -10.24 4.43
C TYR A 124 -0.99 -8.89 4.45
N PRO A 125 -2.27 -8.84 4.02
CA PRO A 125 -3.07 -9.92 3.43
C PRO A 125 -2.47 -10.50 2.13
N SER A 126 -3.06 -11.58 1.61
CA SER A 126 -2.56 -12.20 0.37
C SER A 126 -2.63 -11.22 -0.80
N THR A 127 -1.77 -11.43 -1.80
CA THR A 127 -1.71 -10.65 -3.03
C THR A 127 -3.08 -10.49 -3.70
N ASP A 128 -3.88 -11.56 -3.74
CA ASP A 128 -5.24 -11.51 -4.32
C ASP A 128 -6.17 -10.58 -3.55
N LEU A 129 -6.13 -10.61 -2.22
CA LEU A 129 -6.94 -9.72 -1.39
C LEU A 129 -6.51 -8.25 -1.52
N ILE A 130 -5.20 -7.99 -1.63
CA ILE A 130 -4.67 -6.65 -1.88
C ILE A 130 -5.18 -6.15 -3.24
N GLN A 131 -5.10 -7.00 -4.27
CA GLN A 131 -5.58 -6.68 -5.61
C GLN A 131 -7.08 -6.38 -5.66
N ASP A 132 -7.90 -7.20 -5.00
CA ASP A 132 -9.35 -6.99 -4.90
C ASP A 132 -9.68 -5.70 -4.14
N TRP A 133 -8.95 -5.42 -3.06
CA TRP A 133 -9.09 -4.19 -2.28
C TRP A 133 -8.74 -2.93 -3.08
N ILE A 134 -7.71 -2.98 -3.94
CA ILE A 134 -7.39 -1.91 -4.90
C ILE A 134 -8.53 -1.77 -5.93
N ASN A 135 -8.97 -2.88 -6.52
CA ASN A 135 -9.99 -2.89 -7.56
C ASN A 135 -11.35 -2.36 -7.05
N SER A 136 -11.65 -2.51 -5.76
CA SER A 136 -12.87 -1.96 -5.16
C SER A 136 -12.83 -0.44 -4.95
N ARG A 137 -11.68 0.21 -5.16
CA ARG A 137 -11.45 1.65 -4.94
C ARG A 137 -11.04 2.39 -6.21
N VAL A 138 -10.58 1.67 -7.23
CA VAL A 138 -10.05 2.25 -8.47
C VAL A 138 -10.80 1.68 -9.66
N SER A 139 -11.36 2.55 -10.50
CA SER A 139 -11.90 2.13 -11.79
C SER A 139 -10.76 1.98 -12.81
N LEU A 140 -10.41 0.73 -13.09
CA LEU A 140 -9.37 0.38 -14.07
C LEU A 140 -9.84 0.55 -15.53
N PHE A 141 -11.15 0.54 -15.76
CA PHE A 141 -11.77 0.47 -17.09
C PHE A 141 -12.91 1.50 -17.25
N SER A 142 -12.66 2.77 -16.95
CA SER A 142 -13.69 3.80 -17.10
C SER A 142 -13.99 4.22 -18.55
N ASP A 143 -13.15 3.83 -19.52
CA ASP A 143 -13.26 4.31 -20.91
C ASP A 143 -13.57 3.20 -21.94
N MET A 144 -14.57 2.37 -21.67
CA MET A 144 -15.30 1.70 -22.76
C MET A 144 -16.67 2.34 -22.91
N GLN A 145 -16.73 3.54 -23.48
CA GLN A 145 -17.93 3.94 -24.21
C GLN A 145 -17.86 3.28 -25.60
N PRO A 146 -18.79 2.39 -25.97
CA PRO A 146 -18.98 2.05 -27.37
C PRO A 146 -19.60 3.29 -28.03
N GLY A 147 -18.84 3.91 -28.93
CA GLY A 147 -19.41 4.81 -29.93
C GLY A 147 -20.19 4.05 -30.99
#